data_AF-A0A533V7L4-F1
#
_entry.id   AF-A0A533V7L4-F1
#
_cell.length_a   1.000
_cell.length_b   1.000
_cell.length_c   1.000
_cell.angle_alpha   90.00
_cell.angle_beta   90.00
_cell.angle_gamma   90.00
#
_symmetry.space_group_name_H-M   'P 1'
#
loop_
_entity.id
_entity.type
_entity.pdbx_description
1 polymer ?
#
loop_
_entity_poly.entity_id
_entity_poly.type
_entity_poly.pdbx_seq_one_letter_code
_entity_poly.pdbx_strand_id
1 'polypeptide(L)' 'MGLNGEIISGISLTLFGILLIIFGTVNHVASILIPADLMIICIGISVMGVGVWTSKKNALVHT' A
#
# COMPACT_ATOMS: atom_id res chain seq x y z
N MET A 1 -14.04 -5.24 16.85
CA MET A 1 -13.71 -4.49 15.62
C MET A 1 -12.20 -4.44 15.49
N GLY A 2 -11.60 -5.49 14.93
CA GLY A 2 -10.17 -5.49 14.69
C GLY A 2 -9.88 -4.60 13.50
N LEU A 3 -9.04 -3.59 13.69
CA LEU A 3 -8.50 -2.77 12.60
C LEU A 3 -7.88 -3.74 11.57
N ASN A 4 -8.43 -3.81 10.35
CA ASN A 4 -7.97 -4.79 9.37
C ASN A 4 -6.50 -4.53 9.05
N GLY A 5 -5.61 -5.43 9.50
CA GLY A 5 -4.16 -5.31 9.34
C GLY A 5 -3.73 -5.17 7.87
N GLU A 6 -4.53 -5.69 6.96
CA GLU A 6 -4.37 -5.55 5.51
C GLU A 6 -4.49 -4.08 5.06
N ILE A 7 -5.46 -3.34 5.60
CA ILE A 7 -5.65 -1.92 5.25
C ILE A 7 -4.47 -1.10 5.77
N ILE A 8 -4.03 -1.34 7.00
CA ILE A 8 -2.89 -0.64 7.61
C ILE A 8 -1.60 -0.94 6.84
N SER A 9 -1.37 -2.21 6.51
CA SER A 9 -0.23 -2.66 5.71
C SER A 9 -0.25 -2.03 4.31
N GLY A 10 -1.41 -2.00 3.65
CA GLY A 10 -1.59 -1.36 2.35
C GLY A 10 -1.30 0.15 2.38
N ILE A 11 -1.76 0.86 3.41
CA ILE A 11 -1.47 2.29 3.63
C ILE A 11 0.03 2.51 3.84
N SER A 12 0.67 1.68 4.67
CA SER A 12 2.11 1.77 4.95
C SER A 12 2.95 1.53 3.69
N LEU A 13 2.62 0.52 2.88
CA LEU A 13 3.29 0.23 1.61
C LEU A 13 3.12 1.38 0.59
N THR A 14 1.92 1.94 0.51
CA THR A 14 1.63 3.06 -0.38
C THR A 14 2.43 4.30 0.02
N LEU A 15 2.46 4.64 1.31
CA LEU A 15 3.27 5.74 1.85
C LEU A 15 4.75 5.51 1.62
N PHE A 16 5.23 4.28 1.84
CA PHE A 16 6.62 3.92 1.63
C PHE A 16 7.03 4.08 0.15
N GLY A 17 6.21 3.61 -0.79
CA GLY A 17 6.47 3.80 -2.22
C GLY A 17 6.50 5.27 -2.64
N ILE A 18 5.61 6.11 -2.10
CA ILE A 18 5.62 7.56 -2.36
C ILE A 18 6.91 8.20 -1.84
N LEU A 19 7.36 7.83 -0.63
CA LEU A 19 8.61 8.32 -0.05
C LEU A 19 9.82 7.92 -0.89
N LEU A 20 9.84 6.69 -1.43
CA LEU A 20 10.90 6.23 -2.31
C LEU A 20 10.94 7.00 -3.63
N ILE A 21 9.79 7.31 -4.23
CA ILE A 21 9.73 8.17 -5.43
C ILE A 21 10.34 9.53 -5.12
N ILE A 22 9.95 10.17 -4.01
CA ILE A 22 10.52 11.47 -3.61
C ILE A 22 12.03 11.35 -3.43
N PHE A 23 12.49 10.30 -2.76
CA PHE A 23 13.92 10.02 -2.57
C PHE A 23 14.67 9.80 -3.91
N GLY A 24 14.03 9.15 -4.87
CA GLY A 24 14.53 8.94 -6.24
C GLY A 24 14.68 10.24 -7.04
N THR A 25 13.92 11.29 -6.71
CA THR A 25 14.07 12.61 -7.37
C THR A 25 15.28 13.40 -6.88
N VAL A 26 15.71 13.20 -5.63
CA VAL A 26 16.88 13.85 -5.04
C VAL A 26 18.18 13.05 -5.21
N ASN A 27 18.11 11.73 -5.45
CA ASN A 27 19.29 10.87 -5.60
C ASN A 27 19.35 10.18 -6.97
N HIS A 28 20.38 10.49 -7.76
CA HIS A 28 20.58 9.93 -9.10
C HIS A 28 20.67 8.39 -9.12
N VAL A 29 21.27 7.78 -8.09
CA VAL A 29 21.36 6.31 -7.97
C VAL A 29 19.98 5.69 -7.67
N ALA A 30 19.18 6.35 -6.84
CA ALA A 30 17.83 5.89 -6.52
C ALA A 30 16.82 6.14 -7.66
N SER A 31 17.13 7.05 -8.59
CA SER A 31 16.29 7.32 -9.77
C SER A 31 16.06 6.07 -10.64
N ILE A 32 17.04 5.16 -10.69
CA ILE A 32 16.92 3.87 -11.40
C ILE A 32 15.82 2.98 -10.80
N LEU A 33 15.51 3.15 -9.50
CA LEU A 33 14.49 2.38 -8.79
C LEU A 33 13.08 2.98 -8.88
N ILE A 34 12.89 4.16 -9.47
CA ILE A 34 11.55 4.77 -9.62
C ILE A 34 10.50 3.82 -10.23
N PRO A 35 10.81 2.99 -11.24
CA PRO A 35 9.86 2.00 -11.75
C PRO A 35 9.45 0.95 -10.69
N ALA A 36 10.39 0.53 -9.84
CA ALA A 36 10.13 -0.41 -8.75
C ALA A 36 9.30 0.25 -7.63
N ASP A 37 9.55 1.54 -7.34
CA ASP A 37 8.77 2.31 -6.36
C ASP A 37 7.30 2.41 -6.79
N LEU A 38 7.05 2.56 -8.10
CA LEU A 38 5.71 2.53 -8.67
C LEU A 38 5.02 1.17 -8.45
N MET A 39 5.76 0.06 -8.58
CA MET A 39 5.23 -1.28 -8.30
C MET A 39 4.87 -1.44 -6.82
N ILE A 40 5.66 -0.90 -5.90
CA ILE A 40 5.37 -0.91 -4.46
C ILE A 40 4.05 -0.20 -4.18
N ILE A 41 3.79 0.94 -4.82
CA ILE A 41 2.52 1.67 -4.70
C ILE A 41 1.36 0.81 -5.22
N CYS A 42 1.49 0.18 -6.38
CA CYS A 42 0.46 -0.71 -6.93
C CYS A 42 0.15 -1.90 -5.99
N ILE A 43 1.18 -2.47 -5.36
CA ILE A 43 1.01 -3.54 -4.38
C ILE A 43 0.28 -3.01 -3.14
N GLY A 44 0.67 -1.83 -2.62
CA GLY A 44 0.00 -1.19 -1.48
C GLY A 44 -1.49 -0.96 -1.72
N ILE A 45 -1.87 -0.46 -2.90
CA ILE A 45 -3.27 -0.28 -3.30
C ILE A 45 -4.00 -1.62 -3.40
N SER A 46 -3.34 -2.65 -3.93
CA SER A 46 -3.93 -4.00 -4.07
C SER A 46 -4.23 -4.62 -2.70
N VAL A 47 -3.29 -4.55 -1.75
CA VAL A 47 -3.47 -5.07 -0.38
C VAL A 47 -4.57 -4.28 0.35
N MET A 48 -4.63 -2.97 0.15
CA MET A 48 -5.70 -2.13 0.70
C MET A 48 -7.08 -2.54 0.16
N GLY A 49 -7.18 -2.84 -1.14
CA GLY A 49 -8.42 -3.34 -1.77
C GLY A 49 -8.88 -4.68 -1.19
N VAL A 50 -7.96 -5.62 -0.96
CA VAL A 50 -8.25 -6.89 -0.27
C VAL A 50 -8.72 -6.63 1.16
N GLY A 51 -8.07 -5.73 1.88
CA GLY A 51 -8.46 -5.35 3.24
C GLY A 51 -9.87 -4.77 3.32
N VAL A 52 -10.28 -3.94 2.34
CA VAL A 52 -11.65 -3.42 2.24
C VAL A 52 -12.65 -4.55 1.94
N TRP A 53 -12.32 -5.46 1.04
CA TRP A 53 -13.17 -6.62 0.73
C TRP A 53 -13.37 -7.52 1.96
N THR A 54 -12.30 -7.85 2.67
CA THR A 54 -12.33 -8.64 3.90
C THR A 54 -13.18 -7.95 4.97
N SER A 55 -13.00 -6.65 5.19
CA SER A 55 -13.81 -5.85 6.12
C SER A 55 -15.30 -5.90 5.77
N LYS A 56 -15.63 -5.76 4.48
CA LYS A 56 -17.02 -5.82 3.99
C LYS A 56 -17.64 -7.20 4.22
N LYS A 57 -16.90 -8.29 4.01
CA LYS A 57 -17.39 -9.64 4.29
C LYS A 57 -17.58 -9.89 5.78
N ASN A 58 -16.67 -9.41 6.63
CA ASN A 58 -16.76 -9.59 8.07
C ASN A 58 -17.94 -8.81 8.69
N ALA A 59 -18.28 -7.66 8.11
CA ALA A 59 -19.47 -6.89 8.50
C ALA A 59 -20.79 -7.59 8.16
N LEU A 60 -20.83 -8.38 7.08
CA LEU A 60 -22.04 -9.10 6.63
C LEU A 60 -22.30 -10.41 7.39
N VAL A 61 -21.27 -11.01 8.01
CA VAL A 61 -21.41 -12.26 8.79
C VAL A 61 -21.93 -12.00 10.21
N HIS A 62 -21.88 -10.76 10.68
CA HIS A 62 -22.32 -10.34 12.02
C HIS A 62 -23.73 -9.72 12.06
N THR A 63 -24.53 -9.86 11.00
CA THR A 63 -25.97 -9.55 10.96
C THR A 63 -26.76 -10.84 10.88
#